data_AF-A0A7X7S6C6-F1
#
_entry.id   AF-A0A7X7S6C6-F1
#
_cell.length_a   1.000
_cell.length_b   1.000
_cell.length_c   1.000
_cell.angle_alpha   90.00
_cell.angle_beta   90.00
_cell.angle_gamma   90.00
#
_symmetry.space_group_name_H-M   'P 1'
#
loop_
_entity.id
_entity.type
_entity.pdbx_description
1 polymer ?
#
loop_
_entity_poly.entity_id
_entity_poly.type
_entity_poly.pdbx_seq_one_letter_code
_entity_poly.pdbx_strand_id
1 'polypeptide(L)' 'MALFMDVHHTIPEGADAAAVAQAHQADLSVQDKYGTQYLNYWLDADAGKIFCLVEAPDADTAAA' A
#
# COMPACT_ATOMS: atom_id res chain seq x y z
N MET A 1 13.09 -2.70 12.27
CA MET A 1 12.19 -1.82 11.50
C MET A 1 10.96 -1.52 12.35
N ALA A 2 10.09 -0.63 11.89
CA ALA A 2 8.82 -0.31 12.53
C ALA A 2 7.66 -0.58 11.56
N LEU A 3 6.44 -0.65 12.09
CA LEU A 3 5.22 -0.82 11.30
C LEU A 3 4.59 0.55 11.04
N PHE A 4 4.22 0.77 9.77
CA PHE A 4 3.57 1.97 9.28
C PHE A 4 2.27 1.61 8.59
N MET A 5 1.30 2.51 8.67
CA MET A 5 0.06 2.45 7.91
C MET A 5 0.11 3.57 6.87
N ASP A 6 0.30 3.20 5.60
CA ASP A 6 0.14 4.12 4.49
C ASP A 6 -1.34 4.17 4.08
N VAL A 7 -1.86 5.38 3.87
CA VAL A 7 -3.28 5.64 3.60
C VAL A 7 -3.41 6.44 2.32
N HIS A 8 -3.89 5.79 1.27
CA HIS A 8 -4.22 6.45 0.02
C HIS A 8 -5.65 7.01 0.13
N HIS A 9 -5.75 8.35 0.12
CA HIS A 9 -7.01 9.08 0.26
C HIS A 9 -7.81 9.25 -1.03
N THR A 10 -7.25 8.79 -2.15
CA THR A 10 -7.87 8.89 -3.47
C THR A 10 -7.70 7.57 -4.19
N ILE A 11 -8.81 6.97 -4.61
CA ILE A 11 -8.83 5.82 -5.49
C ILE A 11 -9.06 6.33 -6.91
N PRO A 12 -8.27 5.88 -7.91
CA PRO A 12 -8.52 6.21 -9.31
C PRO A 12 -9.96 5.85 -9.72
N GLU A 13 -10.55 6.66 -10.59
CA GLU A 13 -11.90 6.39 -11.10
C GLU A 13 -11.94 4.99 -11.76
N GLY A 14 -12.80 4.11 -11.26
CA GLY A 14 -12.91 2.73 -11.75
C GLY A 14 -11.92 1.72 -11.14
N ALA A 15 -11.08 2.11 -10.16
CA ALA A 15 -10.30 1.13 -9.42
C ALA A 15 -11.20 0.30 -8.49
N ASP A 16 -11.28 -0.98 -8.80
CA ASP A 16 -11.99 -1.99 -8.04
C ASP A 16 -11.00 -2.81 -7.17
N ALA A 17 -11.52 -3.81 -6.46
CA ALA A 17 -10.69 -4.69 -5.64
C ALA A 17 -9.56 -5.39 -6.44
N ALA A 18 -9.78 -5.66 -7.74
CA ALA A 18 -8.77 -6.29 -8.58
C ALA A 18 -7.64 -5.30 -8.94
N ALA A 19 -7.98 -4.05 -9.23
CA ALA A 19 -7.01 -2.99 -9.44
C ALA A 19 -6.13 -2.76 -8.20
N VAL A 20 -6.72 -2.74 -7.00
CA VAL A 20 -5.97 -2.61 -5.74
C VAL A 20 -5.07 -3.82 -5.48
N ALA A 21 -5.54 -5.03 -5.77
CA ALA A 21 -4.72 -6.23 -5.66
C ALA A 21 -3.52 -6.21 -6.62
N GLN A 22 -3.71 -5.72 -7.85
CA GLN A 22 -2.62 -5.56 -8.81
C GLN A 22 -1.60 -4.50 -8.38
N ALA A 23 -2.06 -3.38 -7.81
CA ALA A 23 -1.18 -2.36 -7.25
C ALA A 23 -0.30 -2.95 -6.14
N HIS A 24 -0.92 -3.65 -5.17
CA HIS A 24 -0.18 -4.30 -4.10
C HIS A 24 0.82 -5.35 -4.63
N GLN A 25 0.45 -6.09 -5.67
CA GLN A 25 1.37 -7.05 -6.30
C GLN A 25 2.57 -6.37 -6.97
N ALA A 26 2.39 -5.15 -7.51
CA ALA A 26 3.47 -4.35 -8.03
C ALA A 26 4.41 -3.87 -6.91
N ASP A 27 3.86 -3.43 -5.76
CA ASP A 27 4.66 -3.05 -4.58
C ASP A 27 5.54 -4.21 -4.11
N LEU A 28 4.94 -5.40 -3.93
CA LEU A 28 5.66 -6.62 -3.56
C LEU A 28 6.79 -6.97 -4.53
N SER A 29 6.64 -6.66 -5.82
CA SER A 29 7.66 -6.97 -6.83
C SER A 29 8.92 -6.10 -6.74
N VAL A 30 8.83 -4.94 -6.06
CA VAL A 30 9.93 -3.98 -5.93
C VAL A 30 10.34 -3.70 -4.48
N GLN A 31 9.59 -4.16 -3.48
CA GLN A 31 9.79 -3.83 -2.06
C GLN A 31 11.23 -4.01 -1.57
N ASP A 32 11.92 -5.08 -2.00
CA ASP A 32 13.30 -5.38 -1.60
C ASP A 32 14.29 -4.29 -2.04
N LYS A 33 14.02 -3.63 -3.18
CA LYS A 33 14.84 -2.52 -3.69
C LYS A 33 14.79 -1.31 -2.76
N TYR A 34 13.67 -1.12 -2.05
CA TYR A 34 13.43 0.01 -1.17
C TYR A 34 13.62 -0.34 0.32
N GLY A 35 13.94 -1.60 0.62
CA GLY A 35 14.10 -2.06 2.01
C GLY A 35 12.80 -2.03 2.79
N THR A 36 11.67 -2.23 2.10
CA THR A 36 10.33 -2.30 2.70
C THR A 36 9.77 -3.71 2.62
N GLN A 37 8.81 -4.02 3.48
CA GLN A 37 7.98 -5.21 3.37
C GLN A 37 6.51 -4.84 3.46
N TYR A 38 5.77 -5.07 2.39
CA TYR A 38 4.32 -4.92 2.37
C TYR A 38 3.68 -6.16 2.96
N LEU A 39 2.95 -6.01 4.07
CA LEU A 39 2.42 -7.13 4.85
C LEU A 39 0.95 -7.43 4.56
N ASN A 40 0.15 -6.39 4.37
CA ASN A 40 -1.28 -6.50 4.07
C ASN A 40 -1.80 -5.23 3.43
N TYR A 41 -2.96 -5.34 2.79
CA TYR A 41 -3.70 -4.22 2.25
C TYR A 41 -5.21 -4.36 2.47
N TRP A 42 -5.91 -3.23 2.50
CA TRP A 42 -7.38 -3.18 2.58
C TRP A 42 -7.92 -2.09 1.67
N LEU A 43 -9.06 -2.37 1.05
CA LEU A 43 -9.86 -1.41 0.28
C LEU A 43 -11.14 -1.10 1.06
N ASP A 44 -11.35 0.17 1.37
CA ASP A 44 -12.65 0.72 1.76
C ASP A 44 -13.25 1.44 0.55
N ALA A 45 -14.07 0.72 -0.22
CA ALA A 45 -14.66 1.23 -1.45
C ALA A 45 -15.69 2.34 -1.19
N ASP A 46 -16.41 2.26 -0.06
CA ASP A 46 -17.43 3.25 0.31
C ASP A 46 -16.78 4.58 0.71
N ALA A 47 -15.67 4.53 1.45
CA ALA A 47 -14.90 5.72 1.83
C ALA A 47 -13.88 6.18 0.77
N GLY A 48 -13.67 5.39 -0.29
CA GLY A 48 -12.67 5.68 -1.32
C GLY A 48 -11.23 5.67 -0.80
N LYS A 49 -10.87 4.70 0.05
CA LYS A 49 -9.54 4.61 0.68
C LYS A 49 -8.87 3.26 0.51
N ILE A 50 -7.55 3.29 0.41
CA ILE A 50 -6.70 2.09 0.46
C ILE A 50 -5.75 2.24 1.65
N PHE A 51 -5.55 1.13 2.36
CA PHE A 51 -4.67 1.05 3.53
C PHE A 51 -3.62 -0.02 3.27
N CYS A 52 -2.34 0.31 3.46
CA CYS A 52 -1.24 -0.63 3.33
C CYS A 52 -0.47 -0.71 4.66
N LEU A 53 -0.35 -1.92 5.21
CA LEU A 53 0.51 -2.17 6.36
C LEU A 53 1.91 -2.52 5.87
N VAL A 54 2.89 -1.69 6.22
CA VAL A 54 4.26 -1.79 5.72
C VAL A 54 5.25 -1.85 6.89
N GLU A 55 6.20 -2.78 6.84
CA GLU A 55 7.39 -2.73 7.69
C GLU A 55 8.50 -1.96 6.96
N ALA A 56 9.01 -0.90 7.60
CA ALA A 56 9.97 0.03 6.98
C ALA A 56 10.94 0.64 8.01
N PRO A 57 12.03 1.31 7.58
CA PRO A 57 12.92 2.03 8.47
C PRO A 57 12.31 3.33 9.03
N ASP A 58 11.49 4.02 8.24
CA ASP A 58 10.81 5.27 8.57
C ASP A 58 9.53 5.46 7.75
N ALA A 59 8.72 6.47 8.12
CA ALA A 59 7.43 6.73 7.48
C ALA A 59 7.56 7.19 6.03
N ASP A 60 8.64 7.91 5.69
CA ASP A 60 8.88 8.40 4.33
C ASP A 60 9.14 7.22 3.39
N THR A 61 9.90 6.23 3.84
CA THR A 61 10.15 4.99 3.08
C THR A 61 8.89 4.13 2.95
N ALA A 62 8.01 4.15 3.96
CA ALA A 62 6.75 3.40 3.91
C ALA A 62 5.72 3.97 2.92
N ALA A 63 5.82 5.26 2.59
CA ALA A 63 4.89 5.98 1.71
C ALA A 63 5.43 6.20 0.28
N ALA A 64 6.59 5.60 -0.04
CA ALA A 64 7.37 5.87 -1.26
C ALA A 64 6.98 5.01 -2.47
#